data_AF-A0A368KJE9-F1
#
_entry.id   AF-A0A368KJE9-F1
#
_cell.length_a   1.000
_cell.length_b   1.000
_cell.length_c   1.000
_cell.angle_alpha   90.00
_cell.angle_beta   90.00
_cell.angle_gamma   90.00
#
_symmetry.space_group_name_H-M   'P 1'
#
loop_
_entity.id
_entity.type
_entity.pdbx_description
1 polymer ?
#
loop_
_entity_poly.entity_id
_entity_poly.type
_entity_poly.pdbx_seq_one_letter_code
_entity_poly.pdbx_strand_id
1 'polypeptide(L)'
;MAKFYVESGSLRLIVDAADARRAALWAVHRAMEHILPNEEEELDVDNLPEVEPVGSMVLGDAMRLSERGFENDDATQFETLDIVSEWSQLMQALTRMENDLRAA
;
A
#
# COMPACT_ATOMS: atom_id res chain seq x y z
N MET A 1 8.43 8.18 -13.30
CA MET A 1 7.75 7.89 -12.02
C MET A 1 8.83 7.65 -10.99
N ALA A 2 8.64 8.13 -9.76
CA ALA A 2 9.63 7.98 -8.70
C ALA A 2 9.40 6.64 -7.99
N LYS A 3 10.50 5.98 -7.63
CA LYS A 3 10.46 4.75 -6.84
C LYS A 3 10.42 5.13 -5.37
N PHE A 4 9.44 4.64 -4.64
CA PHE A 4 9.30 4.84 -3.21
C PHE A 4 9.55 3.54 -2.47
N TYR A 5 10.50 3.59 -1.56
CA TYR A 5 10.81 2.57 -0.57
C TYR A 5 9.91 2.82 0.64
N VAL A 6 8.95 1.94 0.87
CA VAL A 6 7.98 2.05 1.95
C VAL A 6 8.30 1.04 3.04
N GLU A 7 8.35 1.50 4.27
CA GLU A 7 8.56 0.68 5.46
C GLU A 7 7.50 0.99 6.51
N SER A 8 6.87 -0.04 7.08
CA SER A 8 5.92 0.10 8.18
C SER A 8 5.85 -1.18 9.00
N GLY A 9 6.32 -1.17 10.24
CA GLY A 9 6.30 -2.37 11.08
C GLY A 9 7.15 -3.50 10.46
N SER A 10 6.51 -4.60 10.06
CA SER A 10 7.16 -5.70 9.30
C SER A 10 7.02 -5.58 7.79
N LEU A 11 6.24 -4.60 7.31
CA LEU A 11 6.03 -4.34 5.90
C LEU A 11 7.22 -3.59 5.30
N ARG A 12 7.80 -4.16 4.23
CA ARG A 12 8.76 -3.48 3.35
C ARG A 12 8.36 -3.70 1.91
N LEU A 13 8.19 -2.63 1.15
CA LEU A 13 7.82 -2.71 -0.25
C LEU A 13 8.42 -1.57 -1.07
N ILE A 14 8.54 -1.79 -2.37
CA ILE A 14 8.97 -0.78 -3.32
C ILE A 14 7.79 -0.52 -4.27
N VAL A 15 7.39 0.75 -4.36
CA VAL A 15 6.24 1.18 -5.17
C VAL A 15 6.68 2.26 -6.14
N ASP A 16 6.31 2.12 -7.41
CA ASP A 16 6.38 3.21 -8.37
C ASP A 16 5.16 4.13 -8.20
N ALA A 17 5.38 5.35 -7.73
CA ALA A 17 4.32 6.34 -7.54
C ALA A 17 4.73 7.72 -8.03
N ALA A 18 3.74 8.58 -8.20
CA ALA A 18 3.97 9.98 -8.55
C ALA A 18 4.31 10.85 -7.32
N ASP A 19 3.91 10.41 -6.12
CA ASP A 19 4.22 11.08 -4.86
C ASP A 19 4.22 10.06 -3.69
N ALA A 20 4.81 10.46 -2.56
CA ALA A 20 4.91 9.62 -1.38
C ALA A 20 3.52 9.23 -0.85
N ARG A 21 2.53 10.11 -0.92
CA ARG A 21 1.18 9.84 -0.40
C ARG A 21 0.48 8.70 -1.17
N ARG A 22 0.62 8.67 -2.49
CA ARG A 22 0.12 7.60 -3.36
C ARG A 22 0.84 6.28 -3.11
N ALA A 23 2.15 6.31 -2.88
CA ALA A 23 2.89 5.11 -2.47
C ALA A 23 2.39 4.57 -1.13
N ALA A 24 2.04 5.45 -0.18
CA ALA A 24 1.50 5.05 1.12
C ALA A 24 0.12 4.40 0.99
N LEU A 25 -0.78 5.00 0.21
CA LEU A 25 -2.11 4.44 -0.08
C LEU A 25 -2.01 3.06 -0.74
N TRP A 26 -1.06 2.89 -1.66
CA TRP A 26 -0.84 1.61 -2.33
C TRP A 26 -0.31 0.53 -1.37
N ALA A 27 0.61 0.90 -0.46
CA ALA A 27 1.10 0.00 0.58
C ALA A 27 -0.01 -0.48 1.51
N VAL A 28 -0.92 0.42 1.91
CA VAL A 28 -2.09 0.05 2.73
C VAL A 28 -3.03 -0.87 1.95
N HIS A 29 -3.35 -0.53 0.71
CA HIS A 29 -4.17 -1.39 -0.15
C HIS A 29 -3.59 -2.81 -0.21
N ARG A 30 -2.28 -2.93 -0.47
CA ARG A 30 -1.59 -4.23 -0.56
C ARG A 30 -1.61 -5.01 0.75
N ALA A 31 -1.44 -4.33 1.89
CA ALA A 31 -1.52 -4.95 3.21
C ALA A 31 -2.93 -5.46 3.51
N MET A 32 -3.97 -4.71 3.11
CA MET A 32 -5.36 -5.11 3.30
C MET A 32 -5.78 -6.25 2.36
N GLU A 33 -5.22 -6.34 1.15
CA GLU A 33 -5.40 -7.50 0.27
C GLU A 33 -4.84 -8.79 0.88
N HIS A 34 -3.74 -8.74 1.64
CA HIS A 34 -3.13 -9.92 2.28
C HIS A 34 -3.82 -10.38 3.59
N ILE A 35 -4.80 -9.63 4.11
CA ILE A 35 -5.62 -10.04 5.26
C ILE A 35 -6.73 -11.00 4.84
N LEU A 36 -7.01 -11.11 3.54
CA LEU A 36 -7.80 -12.21 2.99
C LEU A 36 -6.88 -13.43 2.85
N PRO A 37 -7.21 -14.59 3.44
CA PRO A 37 -6.49 -15.81 3.14
C PRO A 37 -6.80 -16.17 1.67
N ASN A 38 -5.94 -15.72 0.75
CA ASN A 38 -6.02 -16.19 -0.62
C ASN A 38 -5.57 -17.66 -0.63
N GLU A 39 -6.53 -18.54 -0.84
CA GLU A 39 -6.30 -19.87 -1.37
C GLU A 39 -5.50 -19.71 -2.67
N GLU A 40 -4.24 -20.12 -2.64
CA GLU A 40 -3.47 -20.62 -3.79
C GLU A 40 -3.73 -19.91 -5.14
N GLU A 41 -3.24 -18.69 -5.31
CA GLU A 41 -3.02 -18.16 -6.66
C GLU A 41 -1.52 -18.02 -6.90
N GLU A 42 -1.01 -18.87 -7.79
CA GLU A 42 0.30 -18.74 -8.43
C GLU A 42 0.38 -17.35 -9.06
N LEU A 43 0.98 -16.45 -8.30
CA LEU A 43 1.30 -15.11 -8.71
C LEU A 43 2.35 -15.18 -9.83
N ASP A 44 1.96 -14.74 -11.03
CA ASP A 44 2.81 -14.66 -12.22
C ASP A 44 4.07 -13.83 -11.93
N VAL A 45 5.19 -14.54 -11.75
CA VAL A 45 6.43 -14.04 -11.13
C VAL A 45 7.18 -13.04 -12.04
N ASP A 46 6.77 -12.90 -13.31
CA ASP A 46 7.46 -12.10 -14.33
C ASP A 46 7.06 -10.60 -14.32
N ASN A 47 6.00 -10.21 -13.60
CA ASN A 47 5.51 -8.82 -13.58
C ASN A 47 5.18 -8.26 -12.19
N LEU A 48 5.51 -9.00 -11.14
CA LEU A 48 5.42 -8.50 -9.77
C LEU A 48 6.77 -7.88 -9.40
N PRO A 49 6.79 -6.67 -8.81
CA PRO A 49 8.01 -6.21 -8.17
C PRO A 49 8.44 -7.29 -7.18
N GLU A 50 9.73 -7.61 -7.18
CA GLU A 50 10.39 -8.63 -6.37
C GLU A 50 10.10 -8.39 -4.88
N VAL A 51 8.96 -8.90 -4.40
CA VAL A 51 8.50 -8.77 -3.02
C VAL A 51 8.56 -10.17 -2.44
N GLU A 52 9.60 -10.43 -1.65
CA GLU A 52 9.73 -11.67 -0.89
C GLU A 52 8.47 -11.83 0.00
N PRO A 53 7.77 -12.99 -0.05
CA PRO A 53 6.59 -13.23 0.76
C PRO A 53 7.02 -13.47 2.21
N VAL A 54 7.23 -12.38 2.95
CA VAL A 54 7.50 -12.43 4.38
C VAL A 54 6.15 -12.55 5.09
N GLY A 55 5.94 -13.69 5.75
CA GLY A 55 4.71 -14.03 6.44
C GLY A 55 4.14 -12.91 7.32
N SER A 56 2.82 -12.75 7.27
CA SER A 56 2.04 -11.74 8.00
C SER A 56 2.63 -10.33 7.88
N MET A 57 2.33 -9.67 6.75
CA MET A 57 2.63 -8.27 6.55
C MET A 57 1.82 -7.43 7.55
N VAL A 58 2.48 -6.99 8.63
CA VAL A 58 1.85 -6.18 9.68
C VAL A 58 2.29 -4.74 9.50
N LEU A 59 1.30 -3.90 9.19
CA LEU A 59 1.44 -2.46 9.24
C LEU A 59 1.77 -2.00 10.67
N GLY A 60 2.83 -1.20 10.80
CA GLY A 60 3.18 -0.55 12.07
C GLY A 60 2.32 0.68 12.33
N ASP A 61 2.60 1.40 13.42
CA ASP A 61 1.89 2.63 13.80
C ASP A 61 2.19 3.80 12.82
N ALA A 62 3.38 3.79 12.23
CA ALA A 62 3.80 4.76 11.23
C ALA A 62 4.38 4.07 9.99
N MET A 63 4.26 4.76 8.87
CA MET A 63 4.86 4.42 7.59
C MET A 63 5.97 5.42 7.26
N ARG A 64 7.10 4.93 6.78
CA ARG A 64 8.21 5.74 6.29
C ARG A 64 8.39 5.50 4.81
N LEU A 65 8.49 6.59 4.05
CA LEU A 65 8.59 6.54 2.60
C LEU A 65 9.76 7.37 2.12
N SER A 66 10.63 6.78 1.32
CA SER A 66 11.80 7.45 0.78
C SER A 66 11.99 7.15 -0.70
N GLU A 67 12.47 8.13 -1.45
CA GLU A 67 12.84 7.95 -2.86
C GLU A 67 14.26 7.39 -3.05
N ARG A 68 15.07 7.38 -1.97
CA ARG A 68 16.52 7.11 -2.02
C ARG A 68 16.91 5.76 -1.41
N GLY A 69 15.96 5.02 -0.83
CA GLY A 69 16.18 3.72 -0.19
C GLY A 69 15.55 3.60 1.19
N PHE A 70 15.58 2.39 1.75
CA PHE A 70 15.17 2.09 3.13
C PHE A 70 16.05 2.80 4.18
N GLU A 71 15.51 3.03 5.38
CA GLU A 71 16.21 3.58 6.56
C GLU A 71 16.89 4.95 6.36
N ASN A 72 16.41 5.76 5.40
CA ASN A 72 16.91 7.13 5.20
C ASN A 72 16.22 8.13 6.15
N ASP A 73 16.98 9.11 6.65
CA ASP A 73 16.48 10.19 7.52
C ASP A 73 15.57 11.18 6.78
N ASP A 74 15.75 11.35 5.46
CA ASP A 74 14.87 12.14 4.58
C ASP A 74 13.53 11.45 4.26
N ALA A 75 13.19 10.35 4.96
CA ALA A 75 11.95 9.65 4.73
C ALA A 75 10.74 10.49 5.18
N THR A 76 9.76 10.61 4.29
CA THR A 76 8.45 11.16 4.65
C THR A 76 7.73 10.16 5.54
N GLN A 77 7.37 10.60 6.74
CA GLN A 77 6.64 9.79 7.70
C GLN A 77 5.14 10.10 7.62
N PHE A 78 4.32 9.06 7.58
CA PHE A 78 2.87 9.15 7.69
C PHE A 78 2.40 8.27 8.85
N GLU A 79 1.38 8.71 9.58
CA GLU A 79 0.69 7.84 10.52
C GLU A 79 -0.13 6.82 9.73
N THR A 80 0.01 5.54 10.07
CA THR A 80 -0.64 4.49 9.28
C THR A 80 -2.16 4.63 9.34
N LEU A 81 -2.71 5.03 10.48
CA LEU A 81 -4.15 5.26 10.65
C LEU A 81 -4.68 6.39 9.75
N ASP A 82 -3.88 7.44 9.49
CA ASP A 82 -4.27 8.51 8.58
C ASP A 82 -4.39 7.99 7.14
N ILE A 83 -3.39 7.23 6.69
CA ILE A 83 -3.37 6.65 5.34
C ILE A 83 -4.47 5.60 5.18
N VAL A 84 -4.72 4.77 6.19
CA VAL A 84 -5.82 3.80 6.20
C VAL A 84 -7.18 4.49 6.16
N SER A 85 -7.34 5.57 6.92
CA SER A 85 -8.57 6.37 6.91
C SER A 85 -8.81 7.00 5.54
N GLU A 86 -7.77 7.54 4.92
CA GLU A 86 -7.84 8.10 3.57
C GLU A 86 -8.18 7.03 2.53
N TRP A 87 -7.50 5.86 2.59
CA TRP A 87 -7.81 4.72 1.72
C TRP A 87 -9.28 4.30 1.87
N SER A 88 -9.78 4.20 3.10
CA SER A 88 -11.19 3.85 3.36
C SER A 88 -12.15 4.87 2.78
N GLN A 89 -11.84 6.16 2.88
CA GLN A 89 -12.65 7.23 2.28
C GLN A 89 -12.69 7.12 0.75
N LEU A 90 -11.57 6.79 0.10
CA LEU A 90 -11.52 6.56 -1.34
C LEU A 90 -12.36 5.35 -1.76
N MET A 91 -12.27 4.24 -1.02
CA MET A 91 -13.08 3.05 -1.28
C MET A 91 -14.58 3.33 -1.11
N GLN A 92 -14.98 4.05 -0.06
CA GLN A 92 -16.37 4.45 0.14
C GLN A 92 -16.88 5.37 -0.97
N ALA A 93 -16.04 6.31 -1.43
CA ALA A 93 -16.38 7.19 -2.55
C ALA A 93 -16.59 6.39 -3.85
N LEU A 94 -15.72 5.41 -4.13
CA LEU A 94 -15.85 4.52 -5.28
C LEU A 94 -17.13 3.68 -5.21
N THR A 95 -17.42 3.04 -4.07
CA THR A 95 -18.66 2.28 -3.86
C THR A 95 -19.91 3.15 -4.05
N ARG A 96 -19.87 4.40 -3.59
CA ARG A 96 -20.98 5.34 -3.81
C ARG A 96 -21.20 5.64 -5.29
N MET A 97 -20.12 5.92 -6.04
CA MET A 97 -20.21 6.16 -7.48
C MET A 97 -20.71 4.94 -8.24
N GLU A 98 -20.27 3.74 -7.87
CA GLU A 98 -20.74 2.49 -8.46
C GLU A 98 -22.25 2.28 -8.21
N ASN A 99 -22.72 2.55 -6.99
CA ASN A 99 -24.14 2.47 -6.66
C ASN A 99 -24.98 3.48 -7.45
N ASP A 100 -24.50 4.72 -7.59
CA ASP A 100 -25.19 5.76 -8.37
C ASP A 100 -25.24 5.39 -9.87
N LEU A 101 -24.17 4.82 -10.43
CA LEU A 101 -24.12 4.32 -11.81
C LEU A 101 -25.04 3.12 -12.05
N ARG A 102 -25.17 2.23 -11.06
CA ARG A 102 -26.03 1.04 -11.16
C ARG A 102 -27.52 1.35 -10.95
N ALA A 103 -27.83 2.48 -10.31
CA ALA A 103 -29.19 2.95 -10.09
C ALA A 103 -29.75 3.83 -11.23
N ALA A 104 -28.90 4.21 -12.21
CA ALA A 104 -29.27 4.98 -13.40
C ALA A 104 -29.59 4.07 -14.60
#